data_AF-A0A935ZPI3-F1
#
_entry.id   AF-A0A935ZPI3-F1
#
_cell.length_a   1.000
_cell.length_b   1.000
_cell.length_c   1.000
_cell.angle_alpha   90.00
_cell.angle_beta   90.00
_cell.angle_gamma   90.00
#
_symmetry.space_group_name_H-M   'P 1'
#
loop_
_entity.id
_entity.type
_entity.pdbx_description
1 polymer ?
#
loop_
_entity_poly.entity_id
_entity_poly.type
_entity_poly.pdbx_seq_one_letter_code
_entity_poly.pdbx_strand_id
1 'polypeptide(L)' 'MTSADIAVALGEPHGTVRTRIRRARELLQEALGKVSADGAVVERTRSDLDGWAAMVRSANTGAR' A
#
# COMPACT_ATOMS: atom_id res chain seq x y z
N MET A 1 11.86 -1.95 4.50
CA MET A 1 11.78 -3.43 4.41
C MET A 1 11.58 -3.81 2.94
N THR A 2 12.48 -4.59 2.36
CA THR A 2 12.44 -4.99 0.94
C THR A 2 11.55 -6.23 0.74
N SER A 3 11.16 -6.51 -0.50
CA SER A 3 10.46 -7.77 -0.84
C SER A 3 11.32 -9.01 -0.55
N ALA A 4 12.65 -8.89 -0.57
CA ALA A 4 13.57 -9.94 -0.18
C ALA A 4 13.54 -10.19 1.34
N ASP A 5 13.55 -9.12 2.14
CA ASP A 5 13.43 -9.24 3.61
C ASP A 5 12.11 -9.89 4.00
N ILE A 6 11.02 -9.54 3.32
CA ILE A 6 9.69 -10.14 3.53
C ILE A 6 9.69 -11.63 3.14
N ALA A 7 10.32 -11.99 2.02
CA ALA A 7 10.44 -13.38 1.58
C ALA A 7 11.18 -14.24 2.60
N VAL A 8 12.28 -13.74 3.16
CA VAL A 8 13.02 -14.40 4.23
C VAL A 8 12.15 -14.55 5.48
N ALA A 9 11.48 -13.47 5.92
CA ALA A 9 10.65 -13.48 7.11
C ALA A 9 9.44 -14.44 7.01
N LEU A 10 8.87 -14.59 5.80
CA LEU A 10 7.71 -15.45 5.55
C LEU A 10 8.09 -16.89 5.16
N GLY A 11 9.36 -17.18 4.88
CA GLY A 11 9.79 -18.47 4.34
C GLY A 11 9.22 -18.76 2.94
N GLU A 12 8.94 -17.72 2.15
CA GLU A 12 8.33 -17.83 0.82
C GLU A 12 9.31 -17.48 -0.30
N PRO A 13 9.13 -18.00 -1.53
CA PRO A 13 9.93 -17.58 -2.67
C PRO A 13 9.80 -16.07 -2.96
N HIS A 14 10.92 -15.41 -3.26
CA HIS A 14 10.95 -13.98 -3.56
C HIS A 14 10.01 -13.59 -4.72
N GLY A 15 9.93 -14.43 -5.77
CA GLY A 15 9.01 -14.23 -6.88
C GLY A 15 7.53 -14.25 -6.47
N THR A 16 7.17 -15.10 -5.50
CA THR A 16 5.83 -15.19 -4.91
C THR A 16 5.50 -13.92 -4.15
N VAL A 17 6.38 -13.50 -3.25
CA VAL A 17 6.22 -12.27 -2.47
C VAL A 17 6.12 -11.04 -3.37
N ARG A 18 6.97 -10.94 -4.39
CA ARG A 18 6.92 -9.83 -5.38
C ARG A 18 5.56 -9.78 -6.08
N THR A 19 5.04 -10.93 -6.51
CA THR A 19 3.74 -11.02 -7.18
C THR A 19 2.59 -10.68 -6.24
N ARG A 20 2.64 -11.15 -4.99
CA ARG A 20 1.64 -10.81 -3.96
C ARG A 20 1.63 -9.34 -3.62
N ILE A 21 2.80 -8.71 -3.44
CA ILE A 21 2.91 -7.27 -3.18
C ILE A 21 2.32 -6.47 -4.36
N ARG A 22 2.66 -6.85 -5.61
CA ARG A 22 2.07 -6.21 -6.79
C ARG A 22 0.55 -6.32 -6.77
N ARG A 23 0.01 -7.52 -6.56
CA ARG A 23 -1.44 -7.75 -6.55
C ARG A 23 -2.14 -7.00 -5.40
N ALA A 24 -1.53 -6.97 -4.22
CA ALA A 24 -2.05 -6.23 -3.07
C ALA A 24 -2.13 -4.72 -3.37
N ARG A 25 -1.13 -4.15 -4.06
CA ARG A 25 -1.16 -2.74 -4.50
C ARG A 25 -2.29 -2.48 -5.49
N GLU A 26 -2.49 -3.33 -6.48
CA GLU A 26 -3.60 -3.22 -7.43
C GLU A 26 -4.96 -3.25 -6.74
N LEU A 27 -5.17 -4.21 -5.83
CA LEU A 27 -6.41 -4.33 -5.06
C LEU A 27 -6.65 -3.11 -4.16
N LEU A 28 -5.58 -2.59 -3.54
CA LEU A 28 -5.66 -1.38 -2.74
C LEU A 28 -6.06 -0.17 -3.60
N GLN A 29 -5.52 -0.04 -4.81
CA GLN A 29 -5.92 1.04 -5.73
C GLN A 29 -7.38 0.91 -6.14
N GLU A 30 -7.84 -0.29 -6.47
CA GLU A 30 -9.24 -0.54 -6.82
C GLU A 30 -10.17 -0.17 -5.67
N ALA A 31 -9.81 -0.54 -4.43
CA ALA A 31 -10.57 -0.18 -3.25
C ALA A 31 -10.57 1.34 -3.01
N LEU A 32 -9.43 2.02 -3.20
CA LEU A 32 -9.33 3.46 -3.05
C LEU A 32 -10.14 4.22 -4.10
N GLY A 33 -10.16 3.75 -5.35
CA GLY A 33 -11.00 4.33 -6.39
C GLY A 33 -12.50 4.26 -6.09
N LYS A 34 -12.93 3.32 -5.23
CA LYS A 34 -14.33 3.20 -4.79
C LYS A 34 -14.69 4.19 -3.68
N VAL A 35 -13.73 4.64 -2.88
CA VAL A 35 -13.99 5.46 -1.68
C VAL A 35 -13.45 6.89 -1.78
N SER A 36 -12.53 7.16 -2.71
CA SER A 36 -11.94 8.48 -2.91
C SER A 36 -12.44 9.12 -4.21
N ALA A 37 -13.04 10.30 -4.10
CA ALA A 37 -13.37 11.14 -5.25
C ALA A 37 -12.13 11.84 -5.85
N ASP A 38 -11.01 11.83 -5.13
CA ASP A 38 -9.75 12.47 -5.55
C ASP A 38 -8.77 11.43 -6.12
N GLY A 39 -8.54 11.49 -7.43
CA GLY A 39 -7.59 10.64 -8.15
C GLY A 39 -6.12 10.89 -7.76
N ALA A 40 -5.77 12.07 -7.23
CA ALA A 40 -4.42 12.36 -6.76
C ALA A 40 -4.08 11.59 -5.46
N VAL A 41 -5.08 11.22 -4.66
CA VAL A 41 -4.89 10.33 -3.50
C VAL A 41 -4.62 8.90 -3.96
N VAL A 42 -5.31 8.43 -4.99
CA VAL A 42 -5.14 7.08 -5.57
C VAL A 42 -3.72 6.91 -6.14
N GLU A 43 -3.23 7.88 -6.91
CA GLU A 43 -1.88 7.79 -7.50
C GLU A 43 -0.76 7.96 -6.48
N ARG A 44 -0.88 8.85 -5.49
CA ARG A 44 0.12 8.97 -4.42
C ARG A 44 0.22 7.70 -3.57
N THR A 45 -0.90 7.02 -3.33
CA THR A 45 -0.89 5.72 -2.61
C THR A 45 -0.10 4.64 -3.38
N ARG A 46 -0.10 4.72 -4.72
CA ARG A 46 0.62 3.77 -5.58
C ARG A 46 2.14 3.97 -5.50
N SER A 47 2.59 5.22 -5.57
CA SER A 47 4.01 5.59 -5.64
C SER A 47 4.69 5.72 -4.28
N ASP A 48 3.94 6.09 -3.23
CA ASP A 48 4.47 6.30 -1.88
C ASP A 48 3.47 5.79 -0.81
N LEU A 49 3.46 4.47 -0.64
CA LEU A 49 2.55 3.81 0.30
C LEU A 49 2.82 4.19 1.76
N ASP A 50 4.10 4.38 2.12
CA ASP A 50 4.50 4.73 3.48
C ASP A 50 4.10 6.18 3.80
N GLY A 51 4.33 7.10 2.87
CA GLY A 51 3.87 8.49 2.96
C GLY A 51 2.34 8.59 3.02
N TRP A 52 1.62 7.85 2.17
CA TRP A 52 0.16 7.78 2.25
C TRP A 52 -0.32 7.26 3.61
N ALA A 53 0.24 6.15 4.09
CA ALA A 53 -0.16 5.57 5.38
C ALA A 53 0.11 6.55 6.53
N ALA A 54 1.19 7.32 6.48
CA ALA A 54 1.45 8.40 7.42
C ALA A 54 0.38 9.51 7.34
N MET A 55 0.04 9.98 6.12
CA MET A 55 -1.00 11.00 5.91
C MET A 55 -2.36 10.57 6.46
N VAL A 56 -2.79 9.33 6.19
CA VAL A 56 -4.07 8.81 6.68
C VAL A 56 -4.10 8.75 8.21
N ARG A 57 -3.02 8.25 8.84
CA ARG A 57 -2.92 8.23 10.31
C ARG A 57 -2.97 9.64 10.88
N SER A 58 -2.25 10.60 10.29
CA SER A 58 -2.29 12.01 10.70
C SER A 58 -3.70 12.60 10.58
N ALA A 59 -4.38 12.37 9.46
CA ALA A 59 -5.75 12.83 9.23
C ALA A 59 -6.74 12.24 10.25
N ASN A 60 -6.57 10.97 10.64
CA ASN A 60 -7.43 10.31 11.62
C ASN A 60 -7.07 10.60 13.08
N THR A 61 -5.85 11.08 13.36
CA THR A 61 -5.42 11.42 14.74
C THR A 61 -5.92 12.81 15.16
N GLY A 62 -6.32 13.66 14.21
CA GLY A 62 -6.97 14.96 14.47
C GLY A 62 -8.51 14.92 14.57
N ALA A 63 -9.13 13.73 14.49
CA ALA A 63 -10.59 13.55 14.49
C ALA A 63 -11.15 13.05 15.84
N ARG A 64 -10.57 13.49 16.96
CA ARG A 64 -11.09 13.24 18.31
C ARG A 64 -11.31 14.54 19.06
#